data_AF-A0A7S0NF41-F1
#
_entry.id   AF-A0A7S0NF41-F1
#
_cell.length_a   1.000
_cell.length_b   1.000
_cell.length_c   1.000
_cell.angle_alpha   90.00
_cell.angle_beta   90.00
_cell.angle_gamma   90.00
#
_symmetry.space_group_name_H-M   'P 1'
#
loop_
_entity.id
_entity.type
_entity.pdbx_description
1 polymer ?
#
loop_
_entity_poly.entity_id
_entity_poly.type
_entity_poly.pdbx_seq_one_letter_code
_entity_poly.pdbx_strand_id
1 'polypeptide(L)'
;DPEALDKRTSMDRQQRMQSAATRLVACGPTGARAIDILVASVTKVLAEPHKERYRIVDPSHPAMHPLAEARGGTEFLWAIGYEPVHGHLVLQRHDPAQLRAGLDVLERVRRGSEYGAARARLQAEQASAAEAHARGEHEAAARRRFLAKVPEEPAQGEAGNTLLCFHVSGRKVWRRFESCSTVHDLLNYVRSLPDVDPGAGVELTNVTTAPAVLLSRPHLAGLTLQGLDLWPSGQLKVCCCAA
;
A
#
# COMPACT_ATOMS: atom_id res chain seq x y z
N ASP A 1 32.01 5.81 48.84
CA ASP A 1 31.88 4.42 48.42
C ASP A 1 31.42 4.38 46.95
N PRO A 2 32.34 4.18 45.99
CA PRO A 2 32.03 4.27 44.56
C PRO A 2 31.05 3.18 44.08
N GLU A 3 30.98 2.04 44.77
CA GLU A 3 30.10 0.93 44.42
C GLU A 3 28.61 1.24 44.71
N ALA A 4 28.35 2.07 45.73
CA ALA A 4 26.99 2.51 46.07
C ALA A 4 26.47 3.60 45.11
N LEU A 5 27.38 4.41 44.55
CA LEU A 5 27.04 5.43 43.56
C LEU A 5 26.68 4.77 42.22
N ASP A 6 27.47 3.79 41.80
CA ASP A 6 27.27 3.03 40.56
C ASP A 6 25.94 2.26 40.56
N LYS A 7 25.59 1.63 41.69
CA LYS A 7 24.30 0.95 41.89
C LYS A 7 23.09 1.88 41.76
N ARG A 8 23.18 3.13 42.24
CA ARG A 8 22.07 4.12 42.13
C ARG A 8 21.85 4.56 40.69
N THR A 9 22.91 4.86 39.94
CA THR A 9 22.83 5.20 38.51
C THR A 9 22.35 4.02 37.65
N SER A 10 22.74 2.80 38.00
CA SER A 10 22.29 1.58 37.31
C SER A 10 20.80 1.31 37.52
N MET A 11 20.29 1.45 38.76
CA MET A 11 18.85 1.31 39.04
C MET A 11 17.99 2.34 38.29
N ASP A 12 18.46 3.58 38.18
CA ASP A 12 17.77 4.63 37.42
C ASP A 12 17.69 4.28 35.91
N ARG A 13 18.78 3.77 35.33
CA ARG A 13 18.78 3.34 33.91
C ARG A 13 17.85 2.16 33.65
N GLN A 14 17.86 1.14 34.51
CA GLN A 14 17.00 -0.02 34.34
C GLN A 14 15.50 0.33 34.46
N GLN A 15 15.16 1.24 35.37
CA GLN A 15 13.80 1.78 35.48
C GLN A 15 13.38 2.59 34.24
N ARG A 16 14.30 3.36 33.65
CA ARG A 16 14.06 4.06 32.38
C ARG A 16 13.81 3.09 31.23
N MET A 17 14.61 2.02 31.11
CA MET A 17 14.40 0.97 30.10
C MET A 17 13.01 0.34 30.24
N GLN A 18 12.61 -0.02 31.46
CA GLN A 18 11.29 -0.61 31.73
C GLN A 18 10.16 0.36 31.40
N SER A 19 10.28 1.62 31.81
CA SER A 19 9.28 2.65 31.53
C SER A 19 9.11 2.91 30.03
N ALA A 20 10.22 2.99 29.29
CA ALA A 20 10.23 3.15 27.84
C ALA A 20 9.62 1.93 27.14
N ALA A 21 9.94 0.72 27.61
CA ALA A 21 9.37 -0.51 27.08
C ALA A 21 7.86 -0.62 27.31
N THR A 22 7.34 -0.20 28.48
CA THR A 22 5.90 -0.11 28.73
C THR A 22 5.22 0.86 27.78
N ARG A 23 5.83 2.03 27.52
CA ARG A 23 5.31 3.01 26.54
C ARG A 23 5.27 2.45 25.13
N LEU A 24 6.30 1.68 24.73
CA LEU A 24 6.35 1.01 23.43
C LEU A 24 5.17 0.05 23.25
N VAL A 25 4.88 -0.78 24.25
CA VAL A 25 3.74 -1.71 24.17
C VAL A 25 2.41 -0.98 24.03
N ALA A 26 2.23 0.11 24.77
CA ALA A 26 1.03 0.93 24.70
C ALA A 26 0.79 1.57 23.31
N CYS A 27 1.81 1.65 22.44
CA CYS A 27 1.69 2.12 21.06
C CYS A 27 1.14 1.08 20.07
N GLY A 28 0.70 -0.09 20.53
CA GLY A 28 0.02 -1.07 19.69
C GLY A 28 0.86 -1.55 18.51
N PRO A 29 0.33 -1.61 17.27
CA PRO A 29 1.06 -2.16 16.11
C PRO A 29 2.40 -1.47 15.82
N THR A 30 2.47 -0.14 15.91
CA THR A 30 3.72 0.63 15.71
C THR A 30 4.75 0.28 16.78
N GLY A 31 4.29 0.15 18.03
CA GLY A 31 5.09 -0.32 19.15
C GLY A 31 5.68 -1.72 18.95
N ALA A 32 4.86 -2.66 18.49
CA ALA A 32 5.31 -4.03 18.19
C ALA A 32 6.41 -4.06 17.11
N ARG A 33 6.29 -3.23 16.06
CA ARG A 33 7.36 -3.07 15.05
C ARG A 33 8.64 -2.51 15.68
N ALA A 34 8.52 -1.46 16.50
CA ALA A 34 9.66 -0.83 17.17
C ALA A 34 10.40 -1.82 18.09
N ILE A 35 9.66 -2.64 18.85
CA ILE A 35 10.23 -3.69 19.72
C ILE A 35 11.02 -4.70 18.90
N ASP A 36 10.49 -5.19 17.78
CA ASP A 36 11.21 -6.13 16.91
C ASP A 36 12.48 -5.53 16.31
N ILE A 37 12.43 -4.27 15.89
CA ILE A 37 13.58 -3.53 15.37
C ILE A 37 14.65 -3.40 16.46
N LEU A 38 14.26 -3.03 17.69
CA LEU A 38 15.16 -2.89 18.82
C LEU A 38 15.83 -4.22 19.19
N VAL A 39 15.05 -5.29 19.31
CA VAL A 39 15.56 -6.65 19.57
C VAL A 39 16.58 -7.03 18.51
N ALA A 40 16.21 -6.94 17.23
CA ALA A 40 17.11 -7.28 16.13
C ALA A 40 18.38 -6.40 16.10
N SER A 41 18.26 -5.11 16.40
CA SER A 41 19.40 -4.18 16.39
C SER A 41 20.36 -4.44 17.54
N VAL A 42 19.85 -4.58 18.76
CA VAL A 42 20.64 -4.87 19.96
C VAL A 42 21.32 -6.23 19.84
N THR A 43 20.63 -7.26 19.32
CA THR A 43 21.23 -8.58 19.07
C THR A 43 22.39 -8.48 18.06
N LYS A 44 22.25 -7.71 16.97
CA LYS A 44 23.33 -7.53 15.98
C LYS A 44 24.53 -6.81 16.57
N VAL A 45 24.31 -5.76 17.37
CA VAL A 45 25.39 -5.04 18.06
C VAL A 45 26.14 -5.95 19.02
N LEU A 46 25.42 -6.76 19.81
CA LEU A 46 26.02 -7.71 20.74
C LEU A 46 26.84 -8.80 20.02
N ALA A 47 26.37 -9.26 18.86
CA ALA A 47 27.06 -10.28 18.08
C ALA A 47 28.30 -9.73 17.35
N GLU A 48 28.21 -8.51 16.83
CA GLU A 48 29.24 -7.92 15.96
C GLU A 48 29.58 -6.47 16.37
N PRO A 49 30.17 -6.26 17.56
CA PRO A 49 30.35 -4.93 18.15
C PRO A 49 31.33 -4.04 17.37
N HIS A 50 32.22 -4.62 16.58
CA HIS A 50 33.19 -3.90 15.76
C HIS A 50 32.59 -3.29 14.49
N LYS A 51 31.39 -3.75 14.08
CA LYS A 51 30.72 -3.23 12.88
C LYS A 51 29.97 -1.95 13.21
N GLU A 52 30.54 -0.83 12.81
CA GLU A 52 29.99 0.51 13.05
C GLU A 52 28.55 0.67 12.55
N ARG A 53 28.22 0.09 11.40
CA ARG A 53 26.86 0.13 10.83
C ARG A 53 25.75 -0.36 11.79
N TYR A 54 26.07 -1.22 12.76
CA TYR A 54 25.09 -1.72 13.73
C TYR A 54 24.95 -0.81 14.95
N ARG A 55 25.96 0.01 15.21
CA ARG A 55 26.01 0.96 16.32
C ARG A 55 25.36 2.30 15.97
N ILE A 56 24.97 2.51 14.72
CA ILE A 56 24.34 3.73 14.23
C ILE A 56 22.89 3.44 13.89
N VAL A 57 21.98 4.28 14.38
CA VAL A 57 20.56 4.30 14.03
C VAL A 57 20.26 5.67 13.42
N ASP A 58 19.74 5.67 12.19
CA ASP A 58 19.24 6.88 11.53
C ASP A 58 17.72 6.96 11.67
N PRO A 59 17.17 7.87 12.50
CA PRO A 59 15.72 8.02 12.67
C PRO A 59 15.01 8.47 11.38
N SER A 60 15.71 9.09 10.43
CA SER A 60 15.13 9.59 9.18
C SER A 60 14.88 8.48 8.16
N HIS A 61 15.59 7.35 8.29
CA HIS A 61 15.48 6.24 7.37
C HIS A 61 14.11 5.53 7.51
N PRO A 62 13.39 5.21 6.41
CA PRO A 62 12.04 4.63 6.47
C PRO A 62 11.90 3.38 7.34
N ALA A 63 12.94 2.52 7.35
CA ALA A 63 12.96 1.33 8.20
C ALA A 63 12.98 1.62 9.71
N MET A 64 13.40 2.82 10.12
CA MET A 64 13.49 3.26 11.51
C MET A 64 12.33 4.16 11.95
N HIS A 65 11.44 4.54 11.02
CA HIS A 65 10.25 5.33 11.34
C HIS A 65 9.40 4.70 12.46
N PRO A 66 9.13 3.38 12.48
CA PRO A 66 8.35 2.80 13.58
C PRO A 66 9.00 3.02 14.95
N LEU A 67 10.33 3.06 15.01
CA LEU A 67 11.08 3.32 16.23
C LEU A 67 11.04 4.79 16.65
N ALA A 68 11.14 5.70 15.67
CA ALA A 68 11.08 7.14 15.90
C ALA A 68 9.67 7.62 16.27
N GLU A 69 8.64 7.00 15.70
CA GLU A 69 7.22 7.33 15.91
C GLU A 69 6.65 6.72 17.19
N ALA A 70 7.12 5.52 17.58
CA ALA A 70 6.63 4.86 18.78
C ALA A 70 7.09 5.60 20.05
N ARG A 71 6.13 5.91 20.93
CA ARG A 71 6.42 6.52 22.23
C ARG A 71 7.29 5.55 23.04
N GLY A 72 8.46 5.99 23.46
CA GLY A 72 9.43 5.17 24.18
C GLY A 72 10.51 4.52 23.30
N GLY A 73 10.45 4.59 21.97
CA GLY A 73 11.47 3.98 21.09
C GLY A 73 12.84 4.64 21.22
N THR A 74 12.92 5.94 20.94
CA THR A 74 14.13 6.75 21.12
C THR A 74 14.60 6.79 22.58
N GLU A 75 13.66 6.88 23.52
CA GLU A 75 13.96 6.90 24.96
C GLU A 75 14.60 5.59 25.42
N PHE A 76 14.19 4.45 24.85
CA PHE A 76 14.78 3.15 25.11
C PHE A 76 16.22 3.11 24.60
N LEU A 77 16.49 3.63 23.40
CA LEU A 77 17.85 3.75 22.85
C LEU A 77 18.76 4.59 23.75
N TRP A 78 18.28 5.72 24.26
CA TRP A 78 19.02 6.53 25.24
C TRP A 78 19.28 5.76 26.53
N ALA A 79 18.29 5.02 27.03
CA ALA A 79 18.42 4.24 28.26
C ALA A 79 19.45 3.10 28.14
N ILE A 80 19.64 2.51 26.95
CA ILE A 80 20.68 1.48 26.70
C ILE A 80 22.05 2.05 26.31
N GLY A 81 22.17 3.38 26.12
CA GLY A 81 23.46 4.07 25.94
C GLY A 81 23.72 4.65 24.55
N TYR A 82 22.71 4.73 23.67
CA TYR A 82 22.85 5.49 22.43
C TYR A 82 22.79 6.99 22.70
N GLU A 83 23.59 7.75 21.96
CA GLU A 83 23.69 9.21 22.10
C GLU A 83 23.37 9.89 20.76
N PRO A 84 22.69 11.05 20.77
CA PRO A 84 22.42 11.81 19.56
C PRO A 84 23.71 12.48 19.04
N VAL A 85 24.10 12.15 17.80
CA VAL A 85 25.27 12.70 17.11
C VAL A 85 24.88 13.06 15.68
N HIS A 86 24.95 14.35 15.33
CA HIS A 86 24.67 14.86 13.97
C HIS A 86 23.38 14.36 13.31
N GLY A 87 22.30 14.19 14.09
CA GLY A 87 21.01 13.68 13.58
C GLY A 87 20.85 12.16 13.57
N HIS A 88 21.89 11.42 13.96
CA HIS A 88 21.86 9.98 14.18
C HIS A 88 21.88 9.65 15.67
N LEU A 89 21.51 8.43 16.03
CA LEU A 89 21.73 7.86 17.35
C LEU A 89 22.87 6.87 17.25
N VAL A 90 23.94 7.10 18.02
CA VAL A 90 25.17 6.31 17.92
C VAL A 90 25.53 5.72 19.27
N LEU A 91 25.82 4.42 19.29
CA LEU A 91 26.37 3.74 20.46
C LEU A 91 27.89 3.93 20.49
N GLN A 92 28.34 4.96 21.19
CA GLN A 92 29.75 5.34 21.32
C GLN A 92 30.56 4.33 22.14
N ARG A 93 29.97 3.83 23.23
CA ARG A 93 30.60 2.86 24.14
C ARG A 93 29.82 1.55 24.10
N HIS A 94 30.52 0.46 23.79
CA HIS A 94 29.93 -0.87 23.83
C HIS A 94 29.96 -1.43 25.25
N ASP A 95 28.83 -1.32 25.95
CA ASP A 95 28.60 -1.98 27.24
C ASP A 95 27.71 -3.22 27.03
N PRO A 96 28.29 -4.44 26.98
CA PRO A 96 27.52 -5.65 26.74
C PRO A 96 26.58 -6.00 27.90
N ALA A 97 26.87 -5.57 29.14
CA ALA A 97 25.99 -5.83 30.27
C ALA A 97 24.71 -5.00 30.16
N GLN A 98 24.86 -3.71 29.83
CA GLN A 98 23.72 -2.79 29.63
C GLN A 98 22.86 -3.20 28.42
N LEU A 99 23.47 -3.60 27.31
CA LEU A 99 22.76 -4.07 26.12
C LEU A 99 21.98 -5.37 26.38
N ARG A 100 22.57 -6.33 27.12
CA ARG A 100 21.87 -7.56 27.51
C ARG A 100 20.70 -7.27 28.45
N ALA A 101 20.87 -6.37 29.43
CA ALA A 101 19.78 -5.95 30.31
C ALA A 101 18.62 -5.32 29.52
N GLY A 102 18.93 -4.49 28.51
CA GLY A 102 17.93 -3.95 27.59
C GLY A 102 17.22 -5.05 26.79
N LEU A 103 17.98 -6.00 26.23
CA LEU A 103 17.42 -7.13 25.49
C LEU A 103 16.46 -7.97 26.37
N ASP A 104 16.82 -8.23 27.62
CA ASP A 104 15.98 -8.95 28.58
C ASP A 104 14.68 -8.21 28.93
N VAL A 105 14.69 -6.87 28.90
CA VAL A 105 13.46 -6.06 29.06
C VAL A 105 12.56 -6.23 27.84
N LEU A 106 13.11 -6.12 26.63
CA LEU A 106 12.35 -6.25 25.38
C LEU A 106 11.78 -7.66 25.20
N GLU A 107 12.55 -8.69 25.49
CA GLU A 107 12.11 -10.09 25.41
C GLU A 107 11.02 -10.42 26.43
N ARG A 108 11.06 -9.83 27.63
CA ARG A 108 9.95 -9.94 28.60
C ARG A 108 8.67 -9.31 28.06
N VAL A 109 8.78 -8.11 27.49
CA VAL A 109 7.65 -7.43 26.86
C VAL A 109 7.07 -8.25 25.70
N ARG A 110 7.94 -8.86 24.88
CA ARG A 110 7.56 -9.70 23.75
C ARG A 110 6.76 -10.95 24.13
N ARG A 111 6.99 -11.48 25.33
CA ARG A 111 6.22 -12.60 25.90
C ARG A 111 4.85 -12.17 26.46
N GLY A 112 4.59 -10.87 26.56
CA GLY A 112 3.32 -10.32 27.03
C GLY A 112 2.18 -10.49 26.02
N SER A 113 0.96 -10.61 26.53
CA SER A 113 -0.25 -10.72 25.71
C SER A 113 -0.53 -9.47 24.88
N GLU A 114 -0.19 -8.28 25.40
CA GLU A 114 -0.37 -6.99 24.70
C GLU A 114 0.47 -6.92 23.42
N TYR A 115 1.76 -7.32 23.48
CA TYR A 115 2.60 -7.44 22.28
C TYR A 115 2.02 -8.47 21.31
N GLY A 116 1.58 -9.64 21.79
CA GLY A 116 0.98 -10.69 20.96
C GLY A 116 -0.26 -10.19 20.20
N ALA A 117 -1.15 -9.48 20.89
CA ALA A 117 -2.34 -8.88 20.27
C ALA A 117 -1.98 -7.79 19.24
N ALA A 118 -1.02 -6.92 19.57
CA ALA A 118 -0.54 -5.90 18.64
C ALA A 118 0.12 -6.51 17.39
N ARG A 119 0.87 -7.61 17.56
CA ARG A 119 1.51 -8.34 16.47
C ARG A 119 0.49 -9.02 15.55
N ALA A 120 -0.54 -9.63 16.12
CA ALA A 120 -1.61 -10.25 15.34
C ALA A 120 -2.38 -9.22 14.49
N ARG A 121 -2.70 -8.06 15.07
CA ARG A 121 -3.33 -6.94 14.32
C ARG A 121 -2.46 -6.47 13.17
N LEU A 122 -1.17 -6.29 13.43
CA LEU A 122 -0.20 -5.90 12.40
C LEU A 122 -0.17 -6.89 11.22
N GLN A 123 -0.15 -8.20 11.52
CA GLN A 123 -0.14 -9.23 10.48
C GLN A 123 -1.45 -9.24 9.68
N ALA A 124 -2.60 -9.05 10.33
CA ALA A 124 -3.89 -8.96 9.66
C ALA A 124 -3.97 -7.73 8.72
N GLU A 125 -3.48 -6.57 9.18
CA GLU A 125 -3.40 -5.36 8.36
C GLU A 125 -2.51 -5.55 7.13
N GLN A 126 -1.34 -6.18 7.31
CA GLN A 126 -0.42 -6.48 6.21
C GLN A 126 -1.00 -7.48 5.21
N ALA A 127 -1.68 -8.52 5.68
CA ALA A 127 -2.35 -9.49 4.83
C ALA A 127 -3.46 -8.83 3.99
N SER A 128 -4.31 -8.04 4.62
CA SER A 128 -5.39 -7.30 3.94
C SER A 128 -4.84 -6.32 2.89
N ALA A 129 -3.79 -5.57 3.23
CA ALA A 129 -3.14 -4.66 2.29
C ALA A 129 -2.51 -5.40 1.10
N ALA A 130 -1.88 -6.55 1.34
CA ALA A 130 -1.30 -7.38 0.27
C ALA A 130 -2.38 -7.96 -0.65
N GLU A 131 -3.50 -8.42 -0.09
CA GLU A 131 -4.65 -8.91 -0.88
C GLU A 131 -5.27 -7.79 -1.73
N ALA A 132 -5.43 -6.59 -1.17
CA ALA A 132 -5.93 -5.43 -1.90
C ALA A 132 -4.99 -5.03 -3.04
N HIS A 133 -3.68 -5.03 -2.80
CA HIS A 133 -2.68 -4.76 -3.82
C HIS A 133 -2.70 -5.80 -4.95
N ALA A 134 -2.68 -7.09 -4.60
CA ALA A 134 -2.73 -8.17 -5.58
C ALA A 134 -4.00 -8.12 -6.44
N ARG A 135 -5.16 -7.80 -5.83
CA ARG A 135 -6.42 -7.59 -6.54
C ARG A 135 -6.32 -6.42 -7.51
N GLY A 136 -5.81 -5.28 -7.05
CA GLY A 136 -5.60 -4.09 -7.89
C GLY A 136 -4.66 -4.35 -9.07
N GLU A 137 -3.58 -5.10 -8.86
CA GLU A 137 -2.66 -5.49 -9.94
C GLU A 137 -3.33 -6.42 -10.96
N HIS A 138 -4.11 -7.39 -10.49
CA HIS A 138 -4.85 -8.29 -11.36
C HIS A 138 -5.89 -7.53 -12.21
N GLU A 139 -6.67 -6.64 -11.61
CA GLU A 139 -7.61 -5.77 -12.32
C GLU A 139 -6.89 -4.86 -13.32
N ALA A 140 -5.79 -4.22 -12.92
CA ALA A 140 -5.00 -3.38 -13.82
C ALA A 140 -4.43 -4.18 -15.01
N ALA A 141 -3.98 -5.41 -14.78
CA ALA A 141 -3.52 -6.30 -15.85
C ALA A 141 -4.65 -6.69 -16.81
N ALA A 142 -5.85 -6.99 -16.28
CA ALA A 142 -7.03 -7.26 -17.10
C ALA A 142 -7.40 -6.05 -17.96
N ARG A 143 -7.42 -4.83 -17.39
CA ARG A 143 -7.67 -3.57 -18.12
C ARG A 143 -6.67 -3.35 -19.24
N ARG A 144 -5.37 -3.55 -18.99
CA ARG A 144 -4.32 -3.44 -20.01
C ARG A 144 -4.55 -4.41 -21.16
N ARG A 145 -4.98 -5.65 -20.89
CA ARG A 145 -5.30 -6.65 -21.92
C ARG A 145 -6.48 -6.23 -22.79
N PHE A 146 -7.50 -5.59 -22.22
CA PHE A 146 -8.61 -5.05 -22.99
C PHE A 146 -8.21 -3.82 -23.81
N LEU A 147 -7.48 -2.88 -23.18
CA LEU A 147 -7.00 -1.67 -23.84
C LEU A 147 -6.13 -1.98 -25.07
N ALA A 148 -5.27 -3.00 -24.98
CA ALA A 148 -4.41 -3.43 -26.09
C ALA A 148 -5.19 -3.96 -27.31
N LYS A 149 -6.48 -4.28 -27.16
CA LYS A 149 -7.37 -4.70 -28.25
C LYS A 149 -8.19 -3.54 -28.81
N VAL A 150 -8.14 -2.37 -28.19
CA VAL A 150 -8.88 -1.21 -28.66
C VAL A 150 -8.07 -0.55 -29.78
N PRO A 151 -8.69 -0.24 -30.93
CA PRO A 151 -8.04 0.54 -31.98
C PRO A 151 -7.51 1.87 -31.44
N GLU A 152 -6.49 2.40 -32.11
CA GLU A 152 -5.97 3.74 -31.80
C GLU A 152 -7.08 4.79 -31.97
N GLU A 153 -7.07 5.83 -31.13
CA GLU A 153 -8.07 6.90 -31.24
C GLU A 153 -7.74 7.80 -32.46
N PRO A 154 -8.66 7.95 -33.43
CA PRO A 154 -8.41 8.77 -34.61
C PRO A 154 -8.18 10.25 -34.27
N ALA A 155 -7.44 10.94 -35.14
CA ALA A 155 -7.18 12.37 -34.98
C ALA A 155 -8.47 13.19 -35.13
N GLN A 156 -8.51 14.35 -34.48
CA GLN A 156 -9.63 15.27 -34.65
C GLN A 156 -9.67 15.78 -36.09
N GLY A 157 -10.84 15.68 -36.74
CA GLY A 157 -11.04 16.12 -38.12
C GLY A 157 -10.63 15.09 -39.19
N GLU A 158 -10.14 13.91 -38.77
CA GLU A 158 -9.90 12.80 -39.68
C GLU A 158 -11.21 12.28 -40.29
N ALA A 159 -11.20 11.94 -41.58
CA ALA A 159 -12.39 11.47 -42.27
C ALA A 159 -12.82 10.10 -41.75
N GLY A 160 -14.13 9.88 -41.65
CA GLY A 160 -14.67 8.58 -41.25
C GLY A 160 -14.53 8.28 -39.75
N ASN A 161 -14.28 9.26 -38.89
CA ASN A 161 -14.38 9.07 -37.45
C ASN A 161 -15.82 9.30 -36.93
N THR A 162 -16.11 8.74 -35.76
CA THR A 162 -17.30 9.05 -34.95
C THR A 162 -16.88 9.43 -33.54
N LEU A 163 -17.61 10.38 -32.94
CA LEU A 163 -17.43 10.77 -31.56
C LEU A 163 -18.49 10.10 -30.67
N LEU A 164 -18.04 9.24 -29.75
CA LEU A 164 -18.92 8.51 -28.84
C LEU A 164 -18.82 9.04 -27.41
N CYS A 165 -19.97 9.17 -26.76
CA CYS A 165 -20.10 9.49 -25.34
C CYS A 165 -20.57 8.25 -24.58
N PHE A 166 -19.74 7.76 -23.66
CA PHE A 166 -20.03 6.64 -22.79
C PHE A 166 -20.50 7.16 -21.43
N HIS A 167 -21.70 6.74 -21.01
CA HIS A 167 -22.27 7.04 -19.71
C HIS A 167 -21.92 5.87 -18.79
N VAL A 168 -20.89 6.05 -17.96
CA VAL A 168 -20.29 5.03 -17.10
C VAL A 168 -20.37 5.50 -15.65
N SER A 169 -21.07 4.76 -14.79
CA SER A 169 -21.14 5.05 -13.35
C SER A 169 -21.53 6.51 -13.03
N GLY A 170 -22.43 7.10 -13.82
CA GLY A 170 -22.88 8.49 -13.69
C GLY A 170 -21.95 9.54 -14.30
N ARG A 171 -20.81 9.14 -14.86
CA ARG A 171 -19.85 10.01 -15.57
C ARG A 171 -19.99 9.87 -17.08
N LYS A 172 -19.62 10.93 -17.80
CA LYS A 172 -19.54 10.92 -19.27
C LYS A 172 -18.07 10.86 -19.70
N VAL A 173 -17.73 9.85 -20.49
CA VAL A 173 -16.40 9.69 -21.09
C VAL A 173 -16.55 9.81 -22.59
N TRP A 174 -15.75 10.67 -23.22
CA TRP A 174 -15.79 10.88 -24.67
C TRP A 174 -14.56 10.25 -25.31
N ARG A 175 -14.76 9.59 -26.45
CA ARG A 175 -13.66 9.04 -27.26
C ARG A 175 -14.06 8.94 -28.72
N ARG A 176 -13.11 9.18 -29.62
CA ARG A 176 -13.28 8.94 -31.05
C ARG A 176 -12.97 7.49 -31.43
N PHE A 177 -13.69 7.00 -32.43
CA PHE A 177 -13.47 5.71 -33.07
C PHE A 177 -13.59 5.88 -34.58
N GLU A 178 -12.99 4.97 -35.35
CA GLU A 178 -13.28 4.88 -36.78
C GLU A 178 -14.71 4.38 -37.00
N SER A 179 -15.37 4.81 -38.06
CA SER A 179 -16.74 4.39 -38.40
C SER A 179 -16.83 2.89 -38.69
N CYS A 180 -15.73 2.27 -39.10
CA CYS A 180 -15.57 0.84 -39.34
C CYS A 180 -15.24 0.04 -38.06
N SER A 181 -14.99 0.69 -36.92
CA SER A 181 -14.84 -0.01 -35.62
C SER A 181 -16.10 -0.81 -35.31
N THR A 182 -15.98 -1.82 -34.46
CA THR A 182 -17.07 -2.75 -34.14
C THR A 182 -17.57 -2.58 -32.72
N VAL A 183 -18.74 -3.15 -32.41
CA VAL A 183 -19.24 -3.25 -31.03
C VAL A 183 -18.25 -4.01 -30.13
N HIS A 184 -17.54 -5.00 -30.68
CA HIS A 184 -16.48 -5.71 -29.96
C HIS A 184 -15.38 -4.75 -29.46
N ASP A 185 -14.96 -3.80 -30.30
CA ASP A 185 -13.95 -2.79 -29.94
C ASP A 185 -14.45 -1.85 -28.84
N LEU A 186 -15.74 -1.47 -28.91
CA LEU A 186 -16.37 -0.66 -27.87
C LEU A 186 -16.43 -1.41 -26.53
N LEU A 187 -16.75 -2.70 -26.53
CA LEU A 187 -16.77 -3.52 -25.32
C LEU A 187 -15.38 -3.68 -24.71
N ASN A 188 -14.34 -3.86 -25.55
CA ASN A 188 -12.95 -3.87 -25.09
C ASN A 188 -12.59 -2.51 -24.47
N TYR A 189 -12.98 -1.40 -25.09
CA TYR A 189 -12.75 -0.08 -24.54
C TYR A 189 -13.44 0.12 -23.19
N VAL A 190 -14.73 -0.18 -23.10
CA VAL A 190 -15.50 -0.02 -21.86
C VAL A 190 -14.89 -0.83 -20.71
N ARG A 191 -14.47 -2.07 -20.95
CA ARG A 191 -13.78 -2.90 -19.94
C ARG A 191 -12.41 -2.38 -19.52
N SER A 192 -11.78 -1.55 -20.36
CA SER A 192 -10.52 -0.90 -20.01
C SER A 192 -10.68 0.31 -19.09
N LEU A 193 -11.89 0.88 -18.99
CA LEU A 193 -12.16 2.10 -18.23
C LEU A 193 -12.10 1.87 -16.71
N PRO A 194 -11.48 2.76 -15.92
CA PRO A 194 -11.25 2.57 -14.49
C PRO A 194 -12.53 2.35 -13.66
N ASP A 195 -13.66 2.92 -14.10
CA ASP A 195 -14.95 2.87 -13.39
C ASP A 195 -15.78 1.60 -13.71
N VAL A 196 -15.23 0.67 -14.50
CA VAL A 196 -15.87 -0.59 -14.90
C VAL A 196 -15.08 -1.77 -14.33
N ASP A 197 -15.69 -2.74 -13.66
CA ASP A 197 -14.99 -3.97 -13.28
C ASP A 197 -14.68 -4.80 -14.55
N PRO A 198 -13.40 -5.09 -14.87
CA PRO A 198 -13.04 -5.85 -16.06
C PRO A 198 -13.54 -7.30 -16.03
N GLY A 199 -13.89 -7.85 -14.86
CA GLY A 199 -14.46 -9.19 -14.68
C GLY A 199 -15.99 -9.23 -14.74
N ALA A 200 -16.67 -8.09 -14.66
CA ALA A 200 -18.12 -8.01 -14.67
C ALA A 200 -18.72 -8.20 -16.08
N GLY A 201 -19.99 -8.61 -16.12
CA GLY A 201 -20.77 -8.56 -17.36
C GLY A 201 -20.99 -7.10 -17.78
N VAL A 202 -20.70 -6.77 -19.04
CA VAL A 202 -20.86 -5.40 -19.57
C VAL A 202 -21.94 -5.37 -20.63
N GLU A 203 -22.96 -4.57 -20.38
CA GLU A 203 -24.03 -4.27 -21.32
C GLU A 203 -23.88 -2.85 -21.86
N LEU A 204 -23.84 -2.75 -23.19
CA LEU A 204 -23.72 -1.50 -23.93
C LEU A 204 -25.03 -1.25 -24.65
N THR A 205 -25.64 -0.10 -24.42
CA THR A 205 -26.93 0.28 -25.02
C THR A 205 -26.78 1.60 -25.77
N ASN A 206 -27.17 1.62 -27.05
CA ASN A 206 -27.32 2.85 -27.81
C ASN A 206 -28.54 3.63 -27.29
N VAL A 207 -28.30 4.83 -26.78
CA VAL A 207 -29.33 5.74 -26.28
C VAL A 207 -29.36 7.06 -27.07
N THR A 208 -28.75 7.08 -28.25
CA THR A 208 -28.70 8.25 -29.14
C THR A 208 -30.10 8.66 -29.61
N THR A 209 -30.91 7.67 -29.98
CA THR A 209 -32.29 7.85 -30.44
C THR A 209 -33.21 6.87 -29.72
N ALA A 210 -34.51 7.19 -29.69
CA ALA A 210 -35.52 6.28 -29.15
C ALA A 210 -36.07 5.38 -30.28
N PRO A 211 -36.32 4.08 -30.02
CA PRO A 211 -36.06 3.37 -28.76
C PRO A 211 -34.59 3.02 -28.56
N ALA A 212 -34.16 2.92 -27.31
CA ALA A 212 -32.80 2.50 -26.97
C ALA A 212 -32.54 1.05 -27.44
N VAL A 213 -31.35 0.81 -28.01
CA VAL A 213 -30.98 -0.49 -28.60
C VAL A 213 -29.83 -1.13 -27.83
N LEU A 214 -30.04 -2.34 -27.32
CA LEU A 214 -28.98 -3.12 -26.66
C LEU A 214 -27.98 -3.65 -27.69
N LEU A 215 -26.75 -3.15 -27.65
CA LEU A 215 -25.67 -3.48 -28.57
C LEU A 215 -24.88 -4.73 -28.15
N SER A 216 -24.83 -5.08 -26.87
CA SER A 216 -24.09 -6.27 -26.38
C SER A 216 -24.65 -7.63 -26.84
N ARG A 217 -25.61 -7.67 -27.77
CA ARG A 217 -26.16 -8.92 -28.31
C ARG A 217 -25.12 -9.60 -29.22
N PRO A 218 -24.93 -10.92 -29.13
CA PRO A 218 -23.88 -11.62 -29.90
C PRO A 218 -23.90 -11.37 -31.41
N HIS A 219 -25.09 -11.26 -32.01
CA HIS A 219 -25.23 -11.04 -33.46
C HIS A 219 -24.87 -9.60 -33.91
N LEU A 220 -24.77 -8.64 -32.99
CA LEU A 220 -24.38 -7.26 -33.29
C LEU A 220 -22.88 -7.03 -33.07
N ALA A 221 -22.16 -7.99 -32.46
CA ALA A 221 -20.77 -7.80 -32.02
C ALA A 221 -19.80 -7.43 -33.16
N GLY A 222 -20.03 -7.97 -34.36
CA GLY A 222 -19.21 -7.73 -35.55
C GLY A 222 -19.73 -6.61 -36.48
N LEU A 223 -20.84 -5.95 -36.13
CA LEU A 223 -21.36 -4.85 -36.93
C LEU A 223 -20.54 -3.59 -36.69
N THR A 224 -20.34 -2.80 -37.75
CA THR A 224 -19.59 -1.55 -37.70
C THR A 224 -20.42 -0.44 -37.05
N LEU A 225 -19.75 0.57 -36.49
CA LEU A 225 -20.42 1.73 -35.90
C LEU A 225 -21.29 2.47 -36.92
N GLN A 226 -20.83 2.55 -38.18
CA GLN A 226 -21.61 3.11 -39.27
C GLN A 226 -22.88 2.29 -39.54
N GLY A 227 -22.78 0.96 -39.57
CA GLY A 227 -23.93 0.07 -39.79
C GLY A 227 -24.93 0.05 -38.62
N LEU A 228 -24.57 0.64 -37.49
CA LEU A 228 -25.38 0.75 -36.27
C LEU A 228 -25.90 2.17 -36.02
N ASP A 229 -25.78 3.07 -37.01
CA ASP A 229 -26.17 4.48 -36.92
C ASP A 229 -25.52 5.22 -35.73
N LEU A 230 -24.29 4.82 -35.37
CA LEU A 230 -23.47 5.48 -34.35
C LEU A 230 -22.49 6.48 -34.97
N TRP A 231 -22.74 6.93 -36.20
CA TRP A 231 -21.96 7.93 -36.93
C TRP A 231 -22.88 9.09 -37.35
N PRO A 232 -22.44 10.37 -37.25
CA PRO A 232 -21.10 10.86 -36.90
C PRO A 232 -20.86 10.97 -35.38
N SER A 233 -21.88 10.72 -34.56
CA SER A 233 -21.75 10.71 -33.11
C SER A 233 -22.79 9.80 -32.47
N GLY A 234 -22.52 9.35 -31.25
CA GLY A 234 -23.44 8.47 -30.51
C GLY A 234 -23.35 8.63 -29.00
N GLN A 235 -24.47 8.33 -28.32
CA GLN A 235 -24.58 8.28 -26.87
C GLN A 235 -24.80 6.82 -26.46
N LEU A 236 -23.92 6.31 -25.60
CA LEU A 236 -23.91 4.92 -25.16
C LEU A 236 -24.05 4.86 -23.65
N LYS A 237 -25.03 4.09 -23.17
CA LYS A 237 -25.17 3.75 -21.76
C LYS A 237 -24.42 2.46 -21.47
N VAL A 238 -23.57 2.49 -20.44
CA VAL A 238 -22.86 1.32 -19.93
C VAL A 238 -23.54 0.86 -18.65
N CYS A 239 -23.97 -0.40 -18.64
CA CYS A 239 -24.48 -1.08 -17.46
C CYS A 239 -23.52 -2.23 -17.11
N CYS A 240 -23.04 -2.25 -15.87
CA CYS A 240 -22.27 -3.36 -15.33
C CYS A 240 -23.24 -4.30 -14.61
N CYS A 241 -23.34 -5.54 -15.07
CA CYS A 241 -24.07 -6.59 -14.36
C CYS A 241 -23.16 -7.14 -13.27
N ALA A 242 -23.69 -7.33 -12.05
CA ALA A 242 -22.99 -8.14 -11.06
C ALA A 242 -22.78 -9.55 -11.65
N ALA A 243 -21.55 -10.06 -11.53
CA ALA A 243 -21.22 -11.44 -11.87
C ALA A 243 -21.88 -12.41 -10.89
#